data_AF-A0AAD9Z423-F1
#
_entry.id   AF-A0AAD9Z423-F1
#
_cell.length_a   1.000
_cell.length_b   1.000
_cell.length_c   1.000
_cell.angle_alpha   90.00
_cell.angle_beta   90.00
_cell.angle_gamma   90.00
#
_symmetry.space_group_name_H-M   'P 1'
#
loop_
_entity.id
_entity.type
_entity.pdbx_description
1 polymer ?
#
loop_
_entity_poly.entity_id
_entity_poly.type
_entity_poly.pdbx_seq_one_letter_code
_entity_poly.pdbx_strand_id
1 'polypeptide(L)'
;MTVEQMKLHFGMIVETVSNINDQAFLDNLQVHHIDAGICYQRFCSSIINFFSYPRILLNLHLGILPAYRGVIKAFRSMMNNEREFGYSLHHINEDDDSGAVIDIRSHPIDYGNL
;
A
#
# COMPACT_ATOMS: atom_id res chain seq x y z
N MET A 1 -10.21 -17.79 1.43
CA MET A 1 -11.29 -16.80 1.56
C MET A 1 -11.01 -15.67 0.58
N THR A 2 -11.92 -15.37 -0.33
CA THR A 2 -11.82 -14.21 -1.24
C THR A 2 -12.24 -12.92 -0.54
N VAL A 3 -11.96 -11.77 -1.15
CA VAL A 3 -12.39 -10.46 -0.63
C VAL A 3 -13.91 -10.39 -0.46
N GLU A 4 -14.68 -10.94 -1.41
CA GLU A 4 -16.14 -11.04 -1.32
C GLU A 4 -16.60 -11.97 -0.19
N GLN A 5 -15.88 -13.07 0.06
CA GLN A 5 -16.20 -13.97 1.17
C GLN A 5 -15.94 -13.31 2.54
N MET A 6 -14.99 -12.36 2.63
CA MET A 6 -14.75 -11.59 3.85
C MET A 6 -15.95 -10.73 4.26
N LYS A 7 -16.71 -10.19 3.30
CA LYS A 7 -17.94 -9.41 3.58
C LYS A 7 -18.93 -10.19 4.44
N LEU A 8 -19.24 -11.42 4.02
CA LEU A 8 -20.21 -12.27 4.72
C LEU A 8 -19.66 -12.79 6.06
N HIS A 9 -18.37 -13.12 6.09
CA HIS A 9 -17.76 -13.71 7.27
C HIS A 9 -17.53 -12.71 8.40
N PHE A 10 -17.11 -11.48 8.07
CA PHE A 10 -16.75 -10.45 9.06
C PHE A 10 -17.77 -9.30 9.15
N GLY A 11 -18.79 -9.27 8.30
CA GLY A 11 -19.77 -8.18 8.26
C GLY A 11 -19.16 -6.84 7.82
N MET A 12 -18.06 -6.87 7.08
CA MET A 12 -17.36 -5.66 6.62
C MET A 12 -17.94 -5.14 5.31
N ILE A 13 -17.86 -3.83 5.11
CA ILE A 13 -18.15 -3.21 3.82
C ILE A 13 -17.05 -3.61 2.84
N VAL A 14 -17.46 -4.15 1.69
CA VAL A 14 -16.59 -4.50 0.57
C VAL A 14 -17.21 -3.90 -0.68
N GLU A 15 -16.44 -3.05 -1.35
CA GLU A 15 -16.85 -2.32 -2.54
C GLU A 15 -15.82 -2.50 -3.66
N THR A 16 -16.31 -2.68 -4.88
CA THR A 16 -15.47 -2.65 -6.08
C THR A 16 -15.39 -1.21 -6.57
N VAL A 17 -14.19 -0.64 -6.53
CA VAL A 17 -13.92 0.73 -6.99
C VAL A 17 -13.23 0.64 -8.35
N SER A 18 -13.85 1.20 -9.40
CA SER A 18 -13.29 1.20 -10.75
C SER A 18 -12.03 2.05 -10.86
N ASN A 19 -12.02 3.20 -10.19
CA ASN A 19 -10.87 4.09 -10.11
C ASN A 19 -10.86 4.81 -8.77
N ILE A 20 -9.85 4.53 -7.97
CA ILE A 20 -9.61 5.13 -6.65
C ILE A 20 -9.26 6.62 -6.70
N ASN A 21 -9.00 7.17 -7.89
CA ASN A 21 -8.66 8.58 -8.06
C ASN A 21 -9.86 9.43 -8.53
N ASP A 22 -11.05 8.83 -8.66
CA ASP A 22 -12.26 9.53 -9.05
C ASP A 22 -12.94 10.20 -7.85
N GLN A 23 -13.70 11.27 -8.11
CA GLN A 23 -14.47 11.99 -7.08
C GLN A 23 -15.44 11.08 -6.33
N ALA A 24 -16.06 10.09 -7.00
CA ALA A 24 -16.97 9.15 -6.36
C ALA A 24 -16.31 8.34 -5.23
N PHE A 25 -15.03 8.00 -5.37
CA PHE A 25 -14.29 7.33 -4.30
C PHE A 25 -14.08 8.27 -3.10
N LEU A 26 -13.68 9.51 -3.37
CA LEU A 26 -13.52 10.53 -2.34
C LEU A 26 -14.84 10.80 -1.58
N ASP A 27 -15.96 10.86 -2.29
CA ASP A 27 -17.29 11.03 -1.68
C ASP A 27 -17.64 9.84 -0.77
N ASN A 28 -17.33 8.61 -1.19
CA ASN A 28 -17.52 7.43 -0.35
C ASN A 28 -16.65 7.47 0.92
N LEU A 29 -15.39 7.88 0.82
CA LEU A 29 -14.52 8.04 2.00
C LEU A 29 -15.13 9.03 3.02
N GLN A 30 -15.73 10.12 2.52
CA GLN A 30 -16.38 11.12 3.36
C GLN A 30 -17.65 10.60 4.02
N VAL A 31 -18.53 9.94 3.25
CA VAL A 31 -19.80 9.38 3.75
C VAL A 31 -19.56 8.33 4.85
N HIS A 32 -18.49 7.54 4.71
CA HIS A 32 -18.13 6.51 5.68
C HIS A 32 -17.22 7.01 6.81
N HIS A 33 -16.90 8.31 6.86
CA HIS A 33 -16.02 8.90 7.87
C HIS A 33 -14.66 8.18 7.98
N ILE A 34 -14.02 7.92 6.85
CA ILE A 34 -12.73 7.21 6.81
C ILE A 34 -11.59 8.16 7.14
N ASP A 35 -10.88 7.88 8.24
CA ASP A 35 -9.75 8.69 8.71
C ASP A 35 -8.38 8.04 8.51
N ALA A 36 -8.34 6.74 8.20
CA ALA A 36 -7.11 5.97 8.02
C ALA A 36 -7.22 5.05 6.80
N GLY A 37 -6.16 5.00 6.00
CA GLY A 37 -6.05 4.10 4.85
C GLY A 37 -4.69 3.40 4.81
N ILE A 38 -4.68 2.14 4.38
CA ILE A 38 -3.49 1.36 4.04
C ILE A 38 -3.69 0.81 2.63
N CYS A 39 -2.68 0.96 1.77
CA CYS A 39 -2.74 0.48 0.39
C CYS A 39 -1.41 -0.08 -0.11
N TYR A 40 -1.39 -0.57 -1.34
CA TYR A 40 -0.19 -1.01 -2.07
C TYR A 40 0.05 -0.21 -3.37
N GLN A 41 -0.61 0.95 -3.51
CA GLN A 41 -0.67 1.71 -4.76
C GLN A 41 -0.59 3.22 -4.55
N ARG A 42 -0.53 3.95 -5.66
CA ARG A 42 -0.46 5.42 -5.69
C ARG A 42 -1.84 6.06 -5.69
N PHE A 43 -1.90 7.29 -5.21
CA PHE A 43 -3.08 8.15 -5.22
C PHE A 43 -2.77 9.49 -5.88
N CYS A 44 -3.78 10.12 -6.47
CA CYS A 44 -3.70 11.50 -6.94
C CYS A 44 -3.76 12.49 -5.77
N SER A 45 -3.37 13.75 -6.02
CA SER A 45 -3.31 14.79 -5.00
C SER A 45 -4.64 15.03 -4.28
N SER A 46 -5.80 14.85 -4.92
CA SER A 46 -7.09 15.04 -4.24
C SER A 46 -7.30 14.04 -3.10
N ILE A 47 -6.94 12.77 -3.30
CA ILE A 47 -7.03 11.74 -2.27
C ILE A 47 -5.92 11.93 -1.21
N ILE A 48 -4.70 12.27 -1.62
CA ILE A 48 -3.61 12.57 -0.67
C ILE A 48 -4.01 13.74 0.25
N ASN A 49 -4.56 14.81 -0.34
CA ASN A 49 -5.04 15.97 0.40
C ASN A 49 -6.21 15.62 1.33
N PHE A 50 -7.12 14.72 0.91
CA PHE A 50 -8.15 14.21 1.81
C PHE A 50 -7.53 13.61 3.06
N PHE A 51 -6.51 12.76 2.95
CA PHE A 51 -5.83 12.14 4.08
C PHE A 51 -4.77 13.02 4.77
N SER A 52 -4.78 14.34 4.56
CA SER A 52 -3.94 15.25 5.35
C SER A 52 -4.32 15.22 6.83
N TYR A 53 -3.39 15.64 7.70
CA TYR A 53 -3.60 15.69 9.14
C TYR A 53 -4.99 16.29 9.49
N PRO A 54 -5.78 15.65 10.37
CA PRO A 54 -5.42 14.56 11.28
C PRO A 54 -5.57 13.13 10.72
N ARG A 55 -5.92 12.99 9.43
CA ARG A 55 -6.07 11.68 8.79
C ARG A 55 -4.72 11.10 8.37
N ILE A 56 -4.70 9.81 8.04
CA ILE A 56 -3.48 9.09 7.67
C ILE A 56 -3.69 8.18 6.46
N LEU A 57 -2.75 8.23 5.52
CA LEU A 57 -2.71 7.32 4.39
C LEU A 57 -1.31 6.71 4.27
N LEU A 58 -1.26 5.39 4.36
CA LEU A 58 -0.04 4.62 4.37
C LEU A 58 0.06 3.72 3.16
N ASN A 59 1.26 3.59 2.62
CA ASN A 59 1.58 2.59 1.63
C ASN A 59 2.42 1.49 2.28
N LEU A 60 2.00 0.24 2.08
CA LEU A 60 2.80 -0.94 2.39
C LEU A 60 3.60 -1.30 1.13
N HIS A 61 4.78 -0.71 1.03
CA HIS A 61 5.68 -0.90 -0.10
C HIS A 61 6.37 -2.26 -0.02
N LEU A 62 6.23 -3.06 -1.08
CA LEU A 62 6.88 -4.37 -1.23
C LEU A 62 8.38 -4.23 -1.59
N GLY A 63 9.18 -3.71 -0.67
CA GLY A 63 10.62 -3.55 -0.80
C GLY A 63 11.21 -2.82 0.42
N ILE A 64 12.54 -2.87 0.58
CA ILE A 64 13.27 -2.11 1.61
C ILE A 64 13.62 -0.73 1.07
N LEU A 65 12.89 0.31 1.46
CA LEU A 65 13.18 1.68 1.04
C LEU A 65 14.51 2.18 1.64
N PRO A 66 15.26 3.04 0.93
CA PRO A 66 14.97 3.62 -0.39
C PRO A 66 15.35 2.72 -1.58
N ALA A 67 15.88 1.51 -1.33
CA ALA A 67 16.14 0.54 -2.38
C ALA A 67 14.82 -0.01 -2.95
N TYR A 68 14.88 -0.59 -4.14
CA TYR A 68 13.71 -1.23 -4.77
C TYR A 68 12.46 -0.33 -4.88
N ARG A 69 12.61 0.97 -5.16
CA ARG A 69 11.49 1.81 -5.61
C ARG A 69 10.94 1.32 -6.96
N GLY A 70 9.69 1.67 -7.25
CA GLY A 70 9.04 1.35 -8.53
C GLY A 70 8.37 -0.03 -8.56
N VAL A 71 8.38 -0.71 -9.71
CA VAL A 71 7.55 -1.91 -9.98
C VAL A 71 8.33 -3.23 -9.91
N ILE A 72 7.59 -4.35 -9.77
CA ILE A 72 8.06 -5.76 -9.82
C ILE A 72 9.24 -6.05 -8.87
N LYS A 73 9.13 -5.54 -7.65
CA LYS A 73 10.20 -5.45 -6.67
C LYS A 73 10.69 -6.81 -6.20
N ALA A 74 9.78 -7.74 -5.91
CA ALA A 74 10.11 -9.12 -5.53
C ALA A 74 10.97 -9.81 -6.58
N PHE A 75 10.59 -9.72 -7.86
CA PHE A 75 11.36 -10.31 -8.95
C PHE A 75 12.75 -9.68 -9.09
N ARG A 76 12.84 -8.35 -8.99
CA ARG A 76 14.13 -7.64 -9.05
C ARG A 76 15.04 -8.03 -7.88
N SER A 77 14.51 -8.17 -6.67
CA SER A 77 15.27 -8.67 -5.52
C SER A 77 15.80 -10.07 -5.77
N MET A 78 14.99 -10.95 -6.36
CA MET A 78 15.44 -12.29 -6.74
C MET A 78 16.51 -12.28 -7.84
N MET A 79 16.32 -11.50 -8.91
CA MET A 79 17.30 -11.36 -10.00
C MET A 79 18.66 -10.85 -9.50
N ASN A 80 18.64 -9.98 -8.49
CA ASN A 80 19.84 -9.43 -7.89
C ASN A 80 20.47 -10.37 -6.85
N ASN A 81 19.93 -11.59 -6.67
CA ASN A 81 20.34 -12.55 -5.65
C ASN A 81 20.37 -11.94 -4.25
N GLU A 82 19.37 -11.10 -3.94
CA GLU A 82 19.25 -10.52 -2.60
C GLU A 82 19.12 -11.62 -1.57
N ARG A 83 19.79 -11.43 -0.42
CA ARG A 83 19.71 -12.37 0.70
C ARG A 83 18.41 -12.25 1.46
N GLU A 84 17.79 -11.07 1.42
CA GLU A 84 16.57 -10.75 2.14
C GLU A 84 15.58 -10.01 1.24
N PHE A 85 14.30 -10.27 1.47
CA PHE A 85 13.18 -9.50 0.92
C PHE A 85 12.47 -8.80 2.06
N GLY A 86 12.03 -7.56 1.84
CA GLY A 86 11.41 -6.78 2.88
C GLY A 86 10.25 -5.91 2.42
N TYR A 87 9.65 -5.25 3.40
CA TYR A 87 8.48 -4.42 3.30
C TYR A 87 8.74 -3.13 4.05
N SER A 88 8.31 -2.01 3.48
CA SER A 88 8.40 -0.69 4.13
C SER A 88 7.00 -0.13 4.28
N LEU A 89 6.60 0.20 5.50
CA LEU A 89 5.37 0.96 5.76
C LEU A 89 5.76 2.44 5.82
N HIS A 90 5.16 3.27 4.97
CA HIS A 90 5.48 4.69 4.92
C HIS A 90 4.26 5.55 4.60
N HIS A 91 4.32 6.83 4.97
CA HIS A 91 3.32 7.81 4.57
C HIS A 91 3.31 8.00 3.06
N ILE A 92 2.12 8.22 2.48
CA ILE A 92 1.99 8.64 1.08
C ILE A 92 2.13 10.17 0.99
N ASN A 93 2.89 10.61 0.00
CA ASN A 93 3.02 11.99 -0.45
C ASN A 93 2.94 12.01 -1.99
N GLU A 94 3.08 13.20 -2.60
CA GLU A 94 2.98 13.35 -4.05
C GLU A 94 4.12 12.65 -4.82
N ASP A 95 5.28 12.50 -4.17
CA ASP A 95 6.48 11.88 -4.74
C ASP A 95 6.55 10.38 -4.43
N ASP A 96 6.84 9.57 -5.45
CA ASP A 96 6.78 8.11 -5.32
C ASP A 96 7.78 7.53 -4.31
N ASP A 97 7.25 6.66 -3.43
CA ASP A 97 8.03 5.86 -2.49
C ASP A 97 9.03 6.72 -1.66
N SER A 98 8.61 7.94 -1.32
CA SER A 98 9.48 8.96 -0.72
C SER A 98 8.99 9.53 0.62
N GLY A 99 7.73 9.28 0.98
CA GLY A 99 7.19 9.73 2.25
C GLY A 99 7.87 9.08 3.46
N ALA A 100 7.66 9.68 4.63
CA ALA A 100 8.32 9.27 5.86
C ALA A 100 8.03 7.80 6.20
N VAL A 101 9.10 7.04 6.43
CA VAL A 101 9.03 5.62 6.79
C VAL A 101 8.64 5.48 8.26
N ILE A 102 7.69 4.57 8.51
CA ILE A 102 7.22 4.22 9.86
C ILE A 102 7.95 2.97 10.36
N ASP A 103 7.99 1.91 9.55
CA ASP A 103 8.66 0.65 9.89
C ASP A 103 9.18 -0.04 8.64
N ILE A 104 10.23 -0.85 8.80
CA ILE A 104 10.79 -1.72 7.76
C ILE A 104 11.00 -3.10 8.36
N ARG A 105 10.52 -4.13 7.67
CA ARG A 105 10.75 -5.54 8.04
C ARG A 105 11.34 -6.30 6.87
N SER A 106 12.36 -7.11 7.12
CA SER A 106 12.96 -8.00 6.15
C SER A 106 12.95 -9.45 6.63
N HIS A 107 12.98 -10.38 5.68
CA HIS A 107 13.07 -11.80 5.91
C HIS A 107 14.01 -12.43 4.87
N PRO A 108 14.77 -13.48 5.23
CA PRO A 108 15.61 -14.19 4.28
C PRO A 108 14.82 -14.71 3.08
N ILE A 109 15.39 -14.61 1.88
CA ILE A 109 14.86 -15.27 0.70
C ILE A 109 15.39 -16.71 0.69
N ASP A 110 14.48 -17.68 0.72
CA ASP A 110 14.81 -19.08 0.51
C ASP A 110 14.78 -19.37 -1.00
N TYR A 111 15.97 -19.52 -1.60
CA TYR A 111 16.09 -19.93 -3.00
C TYR A 111 15.98 -21.45 -3.17
N GLY A 112 15.98 -22.23 -2.08
CA GLY A 112 16.28 -23.65 -2.14
C GLY A 112 17.68 -23.92 -2.70
N ASN A 113 18.08 -25.18 -2.75
CA ASN A 113 19.21 -25.59 -3.59
C ASN A 113 18.68 -25.63 -5.04
N LEU A 114 18.73 -24.51 -5.75
CA LEU A 114 18.51 -24.45 -7.20
C LEU A 114 19.58 -25.23 -7.97
#